data_AF-A0A9X9A5K4-F1
#
_entry.id   AF-A0A9X9A5K4-F1
#
_cell.length_a   1.000
_cell.length_b   1.000
_cell.length_c   1.000
_cell.angle_alpha   90.00
_cell.angle_beta   90.00
_cell.angle_gamma   90.00
#
_symmetry.space_group_name_H-M   'P 1'
#
loop_
_entity.id
_entity.type
_entity.pdbx_description
1 polymer ?
#
loop_
_entity_poly.entity_id
_entity_poly.type
_entity_poly.pdbx_seq_one_letter_code
_entity_poly.pdbx_strand_id
1 'polypeptide(L)'
;YYLQAWEGKEIIFELPWPNDKTIILIALRPIKRNGQVIEVVGSTVDITERKKVESELSATKELLESFIKHNLDAITISDREGHILQANKAYEKIFGWSSQEIIGKRLPCVPDFLMEESLKNIQKILT
;
A
#
# COMPACT_ATOMS: atom_id res chain seq x y z
N TYR A 1 21.82 -18.82 -7.23
CA TYR A 1 21.31 -17.99 -8.35
C TYR A 1 22.06 -18.24 -9.65
N TYR A 2 23.39 -18.08 -9.70
CA TYR A 2 24.18 -18.25 -10.94
C TYR A 2 24.04 -19.62 -11.63
N LEU A 3 24.10 -20.73 -10.87
CA LEU A 3 23.97 -22.09 -11.43
C LEU A 3 22.62 -22.33 -12.13
N GLN A 4 21.54 -21.74 -11.62
CA GLN A 4 20.20 -21.89 -12.21
C GLN A 4 20.09 -21.16 -13.57
N ALA A 5 20.84 -20.08 -13.76
CA ALA A 5 20.92 -19.42 -15.06
C ALA A 5 21.62 -20.31 -16.09
N TRP A 6 22.65 -21.06 -15.70
CA TRP A 6 23.32 -22.06 -16.55
C TRP A 6 22.47 -23.30 -16.84
N GLU A 7 21.46 -23.59 -16.02
CA GLU A 7 20.39 -24.54 -16.35
C GLU A 7 19.37 -23.98 -17.37
N GLY A 8 19.53 -22.71 -17.78
CA GLY A 8 18.68 -22.07 -18.76
C GLY A 8 17.44 -21.41 -18.19
N LYS A 9 17.38 -21.15 -16.87
CA LYS A 9 16.32 -20.40 -16.19
C LYS A 9 16.67 -18.92 -16.11
N GLU A 10 15.65 -18.07 -16.23
CA GLU A 10 15.79 -16.64 -15.97
C GLU A 10 15.62 -16.38 -14.48
N ILE A 11 16.54 -15.63 -13.89
CA ILE A 11 16.57 -15.41 -12.44
C ILE A 11 16.66 -13.92 -12.16
N ILE A 12 15.81 -13.42 -11.28
CA ILE A 12 15.82 -12.04 -10.78
C ILE A 12 15.86 -12.12 -9.26
N PHE A 13 16.79 -11.40 -8.64
CA PHE A 13 16.95 -11.37 -7.20
C PHE A 13 17.55 -10.05 -6.73
N GLU A 14 17.26 -9.71 -5.48
CA GLU A 14 17.78 -8.51 -4.82
C GLU A 14 18.86 -8.93 -3.83
N LEU A 15 19.93 -8.14 -3.72
CA LEU A 15 20.93 -8.30 -2.68
C LEU A 15 21.48 -6.96 -2.20
N PRO A 16 21.87 -6.85 -0.92
CA PRO A 16 22.69 -5.74 -0.47
C PRO A 16 24.08 -5.81 -1.10
N TRP A 17 24.58 -4.67 -1.55
CA TRP A 17 25.97 -4.50 -1.95
C TRP A 17 26.86 -4.50 -0.69
N PRO A 18 28.15 -4.88 -0.78
CA PRO A 18 29.06 -4.94 0.38
C PRO A 18 29.26 -3.63 1.16
N ASN A 19 28.71 -2.51 0.70
CA ASN A 19 28.74 -1.24 1.41
C ASN A 19 27.57 -1.07 2.40
N ASP A 20 26.69 -2.09 2.54
CA ASP A 20 25.48 -2.13 3.38
C ASP A 20 24.46 -1.01 3.15
N LYS A 21 24.68 -0.16 2.14
CA LYS A 21 23.83 0.99 1.83
C LYS A 21 23.09 0.84 0.52
N THR A 22 23.66 0.08 -0.41
CA THR A 22 23.11 -0.07 -1.76
C THR A 22 22.38 -1.39 -1.88
N ILE A 23 21.16 -1.38 -2.41
CA ILE A 23 20.43 -2.59 -2.78
C ILE A 23 20.47 -2.71 -4.30
N ILE A 24 20.95 -3.85 -4.78
CA ILE A 24 21.05 -4.13 -6.21
C ILE A 24 20.05 -5.20 -6.61
N LEU A 25 19.27 -4.90 -7.65
CA LEU A 25 18.51 -5.88 -8.39
C LEU A 25 19.40 -6.48 -9.47
N ILE A 26 19.59 -7.80 -9.42
CA ILE A 26 20.33 -8.53 -10.46
C ILE A 26 19.35 -9.37 -11.26
N ALA A 27 19.37 -9.21 -12.58
CA ALA A 27 18.69 -10.10 -13.51
C ALA A 27 19.73 -10.87 -14.34
N LEU A 28 19.64 -12.19 -14.28
CA LEU A 28 20.46 -13.13 -15.05
C LEU A 28 19.62 -13.75 -16.16
N ARG A 29 20.05 -13.55 -17.41
CA ARG A 29 19.37 -14.03 -18.62
C ARG A 29 20.30 -14.95 -19.41
N PRO A 30 20.00 -16.26 -19.52
CA PRO A 30 20.81 -17.17 -20.31
C PRO A 30 20.56 -17.01 -21.81
N ILE A 31 21.64 -16.99 -22.59
CA ILE A 31 21.61 -17.03 -24.05
C ILE A 31 21.85 -18.47 -24.48
N LYS A 32 20.92 -18.99 -25.30
CA LYS A 32 20.95 -20.37 -25.79
C LYS A 32 21.30 -20.42 -27.28
N ARG A 33 22.12 -21.39 -27.67
CA ARG A 33 22.38 -21.75 -29.07
C ARG A 33 22.22 -23.26 -29.22
N ASN A 34 21.40 -23.69 -30.19
CA ASN A 34 21.07 -25.10 -30.41
C ASN A 34 20.56 -25.83 -29.15
N GLY A 35 19.78 -25.14 -28.31
CA GLY A 35 19.23 -25.69 -27.07
C GLY A 35 20.20 -25.72 -25.87
N GLN A 36 21.47 -25.37 -26.06
CA GLN A 36 22.49 -25.30 -25.01
C GLN A 36 22.73 -23.86 -24.56
N VAL A 37 22.84 -23.63 -23.25
CA VAL A 37 23.24 -22.32 -22.71
C VAL A 37 24.71 -22.09 -23.02
N ILE A 38 25.02 -21.02 -23.74
CA ILE A 38 26.39 -20.66 -24.13
C ILE A 38 26.92 -19.45 -23.34
N GLU A 39 26.01 -18.64 -22.80
CA GLU A 39 26.34 -17.41 -22.09
C GLU A 39 25.22 -17.06 -21.11
N VAL A 40 25.56 -16.32 -20.05
CA VAL A 40 24.60 -15.71 -19.14
C VAL A 40 24.91 -14.23 -19.06
N VAL A 41 23.94 -13.40 -19.48
CA VAL A 41 24.05 -11.94 -19.36
C VAL A 41 23.45 -11.51 -18.03
N GLY A 42 24.25 -10.81 -17.24
CA GLY A 42 23.81 -10.17 -16.01
C GLY A 42 23.56 -8.68 -16.22
N SER A 43 22.44 -8.19 -15.70
CA SER A 43 22.20 -6.75 -15.55
C SER A 43 22.02 -6.43 -14.08
N THR A 44 22.58 -5.30 -13.65
CA THR A 44 22.53 -4.84 -12.27
C THR A 44 21.94 -3.44 -12.24
N VAL A 45 20.93 -3.24 -11.41
CA VAL A 45 20.28 -1.94 -11.22
C VAL A 45 20.32 -1.60 -9.74
N ASP A 46 20.83 -0.41 -9.42
CA ASP A 46 20.69 0.16 -8.08
C ASP A 46 19.21 0.50 -7.86
N ILE A 47 18.60 -0.14 -6.86
CA ILE A 47 17.20 0.06 -6.48
C ILE A 47 17.07 0.67 -5.08
N THR A 48 18.16 1.25 -4.54
CA THR A 48 18.21 1.76 -3.16
C THR A 48 17.18 2.84 -2.91
N GLU A 49 17.12 3.86 -3.78
CA GLU A 49 16.15 4.95 -3.63
C GLU A 49 14.72 4.43 -3.73
N ARG A 50 14.46 3.54 -4.68
CA ARG A 50 13.15 2.92 -4.84
C ARG A 50 12.73 2.16 -3.57
N LYS A 51 13.62 1.34 -3.02
CA LYS A 51 13.36 0.59 -1.77
C LYS A 51 13.15 1.50 -0.58
N LYS A 52 13.90 2.60 -0.48
CA LYS A 52 13.74 3.60 0.58
C LYS A 52 12.35 4.24 0.51
N VAL A 53 11.93 4.68 -0.67
CA VAL A 53 10.59 5.25 -0.87
C VAL A 53 9.50 4.22 -0.58
N GLU A 54 9.64 2.98 -1.06
CA GLU A 54 8.70 1.89 -0.77
C GLU A 54 8.60 1.61 0.74
N SER A 55 9.73 1.59 1.45
CA SER A 55 9.78 1.37 2.90
C SER A 55 9.18 2.54 3.68
N GLU A 56 9.49 3.78 3.32
CA GLU A 56 8.93 4.98 3.96
C GLU A 56 7.41 5.05 3.75
N LEU A 57 6.95 4.71 2.55
CA LEU A 57 5.52 4.62 2.23
C LEU A 57 4.84 3.53 3.07
N SER A 58 5.43 2.33 3.18
CA SER A 58 4.90 1.24 3.99
C SER A 58 4.83 1.65 5.47
N ALA A 59 5.91 2.20 6.02
CA ALA A 59 5.96 2.64 7.41
C ALA A 59 4.93 3.74 7.71
N THR A 60 4.77 4.70 6.79
CA THR A 60 3.76 5.76 6.91
C THR A 60 2.35 5.19 6.87
N LYS A 61 2.08 4.26 5.94
CA LYS A 61 0.78 3.59 5.84
C LYS A 61 0.45 2.81 7.12
N GLU A 62 1.39 2.01 7.62
CA GLU A 62 1.23 1.25 8.86
C GLU A 62 0.99 2.18 10.07
N LEU A 63 1.72 3.29 10.15
CA LEU A 63 1.53 4.30 11.19
C LEU A 63 0.12 4.91 11.13
N LEU A 64 -0.35 5.31 9.94
CA LEU A 64 -1.69 5.88 9.75
C LEU A 64 -2.79 4.86 10.06
N GLU A 65 -2.65 3.62 9.58
CA GLU A 65 -3.60 2.53 9.87
C GLU A 65 -3.66 2.24 11.38
N SER A 66 -2.49 2.18 12.03
CA SER A 66 -2.40 2.00 13.49
C SER A 66 -3.06 3.16 14.23
N PHE A 67 -2.75 4.40 13.84
CA PHE A 67 -3.35 5.61 14.41
C PHE A 67 -4.87 5.56 14.32
N ILE A 68 -5.44 5.34 13.13
CA ILE A 68 -6.90 5.26 12.93
C ILE A 68 -7.51 4.13 13.77
N LYS A 69 -6.89 2.95 13.75
CA LYS A 69 -7.42 1.74 14.41
C LYS A 69 -7.41 1.82 15.92
N HIS A 70 -6.42 2.47 16.51
CA HIS A 70 -6.22 2.56 17.96
C HIS A 70 -6.65 3.89 18.57
N ASN A 71 -7.09 4.86 17.75
CA ASN A 71 -7.67 6.10 18.25
C ASN A 71 -8.96 5.82 19.06
N LEU A 72 -9.19 6.60 20.11
CA LEU A 72 -10.38 6.50 20.96
C LEU A 72 -11.57 7.29 20.40
N ASP A 73 -11.31 8.29 19.55
CA ASP A 73 -12.34 9.04 18.85
C ASP A 73 -12.89 8.24 17.68
N ALA A 74 -14.18 8.43 17.42
CA ALA A 74 -14.84 7.85 16.27
C ALA A 74 -14.33 8.50 14.98
N ILE A 75 -13.67 7.71 14.12
CA ILE A 75 -13.14 8.18 12.84
C ILE A 75 -13.88 7.44 11.72
N THR A 76 -14.35 8.21 10.74
CA THR A 76 -14.86 7.69 9.48
C THR A 76 -14.13 8.33 8.31
N ILE A 77 -13.99 7.55 7.24
CA ILE A 77 -13.54 8.02 5.93
C ILE A 77 -14.74 7.90 5.01
N SER A 78 -15.05 8.95 4.27
CA SER A 78 -16.16 8.98 3.32
C SER A 78 -15.71 9.49 1.94
N ASP A 79 -16.50 9.17 0.92
CA ASP A 79 -16.34 9.76 -0.41
C ASP A 79 -16.88 11.20 -0.46
N ARG A 80 -16.81 11.81 -1.65
CA ARG A 80 -17.27 13.20 -1.87
C ARG A 80 -18.79 13.38 -1.74
N GLU A 81 -19.55 12.30 -1.79
CA GLU A 81 -21.01 12.27 -1.67
C GLU A 81 -21.47 11.91 -0.24
N GLY A 82 -20.51 11.72 0.67
CA GLY A 82 -20.72 11.42 2.08
C GLY A 82 -20.97 9.94 2.36
N HIS A 83 -20.74 9.03 1.41
CA HIS A 83 -20.84 7.60 1.67
C HIS A 83 -19.60 7.12 2.42
N ILE A 84 -19.82 6.41 3.52
CA ILE A 84 -18.75 5.89 4.37
C ILE A 84 -18.00 4.79 3.62
N LEU A 85 -16.69 4.97 3.49
CA LEU A 85 -15.75 3.99 2.94
C LEU A 85 -15.11 3.15 4.05
N GLN A 86 -14.89 3.75 5.23
CA GLN A 86 -14.27 3.10 6.37
C GLN A 86 -14.72 3.74 7.68
N ALA A 87 -14.77 2.93 8.74
CA ALA A 87 -14.92 3.39 10.11
C ALA A 87 -13.93 2.65 11.01
N ASN A 88 -13.38 3.34 12.02
CA ASN A 88 -12.51 2.71 13.01
C ASN A 88 -13.30 1.96 14.09
N LYS A 89 -12.60 1.15 14.91
CA LYS A 89 -13.25 0.39 15.99
C LYS A 89 -13.88 1.29 17.07
N ALA A 90 -13.40 2.52 17.25
CA ALA A 90 -14.00 3.45 18.19
C ALA A 90 -15.38 3.91 17.73
N TYR A 91 -15.58 4.14 16.43
CA TYR A 91 -16.90 4.44 15.87
C TYR A 91 -17.91 3.35 16.22
N GLU A 92 -17.55 2.08 16.01
CA GLU A 92 -18.43 0.94 16.33
C GLU A 92 -18.79 0.90 17.82
N LYS A 93 -17.83 1.19 18.70
CA LYS A 93 -18.04 1.20 20.15
C LYS A 93 -18.89 2.37 20.63
N ILE A 94 -18.69 3.56 20.07
CA ILE A 94 -19.36 4.79 20.50
C ILE A 94 -20.81 4.82 19.99
N PHE A 95 -21.01 4.49 18.72
CA PHE A 95 -22.32 4.61 18.08
C PHE A 95 -23.09 3.29 17.97
N GLY A 96 -22.43 2.15 18.15
CA GLY A 96 -23.07 0.83 18.18
C GLY A 96 -23.32 0.18 16.83
N TRP A 97 -23.03 0.86 15.71
CA TRP A 97 -23.10 0.26 14.38
C TRP A 97 -21.77 -0.38 13.98
N SER A 98 -21.81 -1.59 13.45
CA SER A 98 -20.64 -2.22 12.86
C SER A 98 -20.26 -1.54 11.54
N SER A 99 -18.98 -1.61 11.17
CA SER A 99 -18.47 -1.08 9.90
C SER A 99 -19.22 -1.69 8.70
N GLN A 100 -19.55 -2.98 8.74
CA GLN A 100 -20.32 -3.65 7.67
C GLN A 100 -21.72 -3.07 7.47
N GLU A 101 -22.36 -2.57 8.53
CA GLU A 101 -23.72 -2.01 8.44
C GLU A 101 -23.75 -0.61 7.83
N ILE A 102 -22.64 0.13 7.91
CA ILE A 102 -22.56 1.55 7.55
C ILE A 102 -21.76 1.83 6.28
N ILE A 103 -20.89 0.91 5.85
CA ILE A 103 -20.14 1.08 4.59
C ILE A 103 -21.13 1.27 3.42
N GLY A 104 -20.83 2.25 2.56
CA GLY A 104 -21.65 2.64 1.43
C GLY A 104 -22.89 3.47 1.79
N LYS A 105 -23.12 3.76 3.07
CA LYS A 105 -24.23 4.61 3.53
C LYS A 105 -23.71 5.97 3.98
N ARG A 106 -24.60 6.95 4.04
CA ARG A 106 -24.31 8.23 4.73
C ARG A 106 -24.32 8.02 6.24
N LEU A 107 -23.65 8.93 6.97
CA LEU A 107 -23.54 8.91 8.42
C LEU A 107 -24.92 8.77 9.10
N PRO A 108 -25.25 7.60 9.70
CA PRO A 108 -26.55 7.38 10.33
C PRO A 108 -26.75 8.24 11.58
N CYS A 109 -25.66 8.72 12.19
CA CYS A 109 -25.69 9.62 13.33
C CYS A 109 -26.05 11.07 12.98
N VAL A 110 -26.08 11.43 11.69
CA VAL A 110 -26.46 12.77 11.24
C VAL A 110 -27.96 12.81 10.99
N PRO A 111 -28.72 13.65 11.70
CA PRO A 111 -30.14 13.83 11.43
C PRO A 111 -30.41 14.40 10.02
N ASP A 112 -31.54 14.03 9.41
CA ASP A 112 -31.89 14.44 8.04
C ASP A 112 -31.83 15.95 7.81
N PHE A 113 -32.25 16.74 8.80
CA PHE A 113 -32.25 18.21 8.70
C PHE A 113 -30.84 18.83 8.66
N LEU A 114 -29.79 18.08 9.06
CA LEU A 114 -28.38 18.49 9.00
C LEU A 114 -27.63 17.87 7.82
N MET A 115 -28.26 17.01 7.02
CA MET A 115 -27.58 16.33 5.91
C MET A 115 -27.06 17.30 4.86
N GLU A 116 -27.85 18.30 4.46
CA GLU A 116 -27.39 19.28 3.46
C GLU A 116 -26.18 20.09 3.94
N GLU A 117 -26.18 20.50 5.21
CA GLU A 117 -25.07 21.24 5.80
C GLU A 117 -23.82 20.36 5.93
N SER A 118 -24.00 19.11 6.37
CA SER A 118 -22.90 18.15 6.51
C SER A 118 -22.24 17.86 5.17
N LEU A 119 -23.01 17.67 4.10
CA LEU A 119 -22.48 17.46 2.75
C LEU A 119 -21.73 18.70 2.23
N LYS A 120 -22.25 19.90 2.48
CA LYS A 120 -21.54 21.16 2.16
C LYS A 120 -20.19 21.25 2.89
N ASN A 121 -20.13 20.81 4.14
CA ASN A 121 -18.89 20.81 4.91
C ASN A 121 -17.88 19.79 4.39
N ILE A 122 -18.31 18.57 4.04
CA ILE A 122 -17.46 17.55 3.42
C ILE A 122 -16.85 18.07 2.10
N GLN A 123 -17.65 18.73 1.27
CA GLN A 123 -17.18 19.29 0.00
C GLN A 123 -16.14 20.40 0.20
N LYS A 124 -16.30 21.25 1.22
CA LYS A 124 -15.35 22.34 1.51
C LYS A 124 -13.97 21.86 1.93
N ILE A 125 -13.88 20.77 2.71
CA ILE A 125 -12.61 20.23 3.25
C ILE A 125 -11.66 19.76 2.13
N LEU A 126 -12.17 19.49 0.93
CA LEU A 126 -11.40 18.95 -0.20
C LEU A 126 -11.01 20.02 -1.25
N THR A 127 -11.22 21.30 -0.96
CA THR A 127 -10.88 22.46 -1.82
C THR A 127 -9.80 23.31 -1.17
#